data_AF-A0A1Z4KNA1-F1
#
_entry.id   AF-A0A1Z4KNA1-F1
#
_cell.length_a   1.000
_cell.length_b   1.000
_cell.length_c   1.000
_cell.angle_alpha   90.00
_cell.angle_beta   90.00
_cell.angle_gamma   90.00
#
_symmetry.space_group_name_H-M   'P 1'
#
loop_
_entity.id
_entity.type
_entity.pdbx_description
1 polymer ?
#
loop_
_entity_poly.entity_id
_entity_poly.type
_entity_poly.pdbx_seq_one_letter_code
_entity_poly.pdbx_strand_id
1 'polypeptide(L)'
;MPTTDRNPLVHGSNLEQKENHRTKYRDTESRTFLREIRTEYDKWHKANMNLVGPKSEITDQDDSIITQRVELLTKYKDFLDQQHYAEKFDSRSNLHSSVLETIYKVNL
;
A
#
# COMPACT_ATOMS: atom_id res chain seq x y z
N MET A 1 -13.91 9.97 19.11
CA MET A 1 -13.24 10.63 17.97
C MET A 1 -13.98 10.23 16.70
N PRO A 2 -14.33 11.18 15.82
CA PRO A 2 -14.94 10.85 14.53
C PRO A 2 -13.96 9.99 13.72
N THR A 3 -14.45 8.93 13.08
CA THR A 3 -13.66 7.99 12.28
C THR A 3 -13.13 8.61 10.97
N THR A 4 -13.61 9.81 10.61
CA THR A 4 -13.30 10.56 9.39
C THR A 4 -11.87 11.13 9.30
N ASP A 5 -11.10 11.17 10.39
CA ASP A 5 -9.72 11.71 10.38
C ASP A 5 -8.63 10.64 10.24
N ARG A 6 -8.99 9.36 10.11
CA ARG A 6 -8.00 8.30 9.87
C ARG A 6 -7.61 8.33 8.40
N ASN A 7 -6.51 9.01 8.06
CA ASN A 7 -5.89 8.94 6.73
C ASN A 7 -5.75 7.46 6.31
N PRO A 8 -6.57 6.94 5.38
CA PRO A 8 -6.58 5.53 5.03
C PRO A 8 -5.37 5.17 4.18
N LEU A 9 -4.56 6.15 3.74
CA LEU A 9 -3.46 6.00 2.78
C LEU A 9 -2.10 6.14 3.47
N VAL A 10 -1.91 5.48 4.61
CA VAL A 10 -0.67 5.58 5.41
C VAL A 10 0.54 5.21 4.56
N HIS A 11 0.41 4.17 3.72
CA HIS A 11 1.50 3.76 2.83
C HIS A 11 1.79 4.78 1.72
N GLY A 12 0.76 5.30 1.06
CA GLY A 12 0.92 6.33 0.03
C GLY A 12 1.56 7.61 0.57
N SER A 13 1.21 7.98 1.80
CA SER A 13 1.80 9.12 2.52
C SER A 13 3.27 8.87 2.88
N ASN A 14 3.61 7.65 3.27
CA ASN A 14 5.00 7.26 3.54
C ASN A 14 5.87 7.31 2.27
N LEU A 15 5.34 6.88 1.13
CA LEU A 15 6.01 7.02 -0.16
C LEU A 15 6.25 8.49 -0.50
N GLU A 16 5.23 9.33 -0.34
CA GLU A 16 5.32 10.77 -0.62
C GLU A 16 6.38 11.46 0.26
N GLN A 17 6.44 11.09 1.54
CA GLN A 17 7.47 11.60 2.46
C GLN A 17 8.88 11.18 2.03
N LYS A 18 9.06 9.96 1.51
CA LYS A 18 10.36 9.48 1.02
C LYS A 18 10.76 10.16 -0.29
N GLU A 19 9.81 10.34 -1.20
CA GLU A 19 9.99 11.04 -2.49
C GLU A 19 10.40 12.51 -2.27
N ASN A 20 9.82 13.17 -1.27
CA ASN A 20 10.06 14.58 -0.96
C ASN A 20 11.12 14.80 0.15
N HIS A 21 11.83 13.75 0.56
CA HIS A 21 12.78 13.85 1.65
C HIS A 21 13.95 14.79 1.30
N ARG A 22 14.22 15.79 2.15
CA ARG A 22 15.17 16.88 1.83
C ARG A 22 16.64 16.44 1.79
N THR A 23 17.00 15.40 2.55
CA THR A 23 18.39 14.92 2.70
C THR A 23 18.62 13.46 2.31
N LYS A 24 17.78 12.53 2.77
CA LYS A 24 17.80 11.09 2.39
C LYS A 24 17.18 10.83 1.00
N TYR A 25 17.50 9.67 0.40
CA TYR A 25 16.90 9.14 -0.84
C TYR A 25 17.08 10.03 -2.08
N ARG A 26 18.16 10.82 -2.11
CA ARG A 26 18.46 11.74 -3.21
C ARG A 26 19.32 11.12 -4.30
N ASP A 27 19.93 9.98 -4.02
CA ASP A 27 20.71 9.22 -4.99
C ASP A 27 19.82 8.63 -6.09
N THR A 28 20.43 8.39 -7.24
CA THR A 28 19.73 7.91 -8.44
C THR A 28 19.00 6.59 -8.18
N GLU A 29 19.63 5.66 -7.48
CA GLU A 29 19.07 4.34 -7.18
C GLU A 29 17.82 4.44 -6.31
N SER A 30 17.89 5.18 -5.19
CA SER A 30 16.70 5.42 -4.36
C SER A 30 15.55 6.07 -5.13
N ARG A 31 15.84 7.03 -6.01
CA ARG A 31 14.81 7.68 -6.84
C ARG A 31 14.19 6.74 -7.87
N THR A 32 14.99 5.86 -8.47
CA THR A 32 14.50 4.82 -9.38
C THR A 32 13.56 3.89 -8.63
N PHE A 33 13.99 3.33 -7.50
CA PHE A 33 13.16 2.41 -6.74
C PHE A 33 11.88 3.06 -6.20
N LEU A 34 11.94 4.31 -5.73
CA LEU A 34 10.73 5.01 -5.28
C LEU A 34 9.71 5.18 -6.41
N ARG A 35 10.16 5.45 -7.65
CA ARG A 35 9.26 5.55 -8.82
C ARG A 35 8.63 4.21 -9.19
N GLU A 36 9.41 3.13 -9.12
CA GLU A 36 8.91 1.78 -9.38
C GLU A 36 7.88 1.39 -8.32
N ILE A 37 8.19 1.61 -7.05
CA ILE A 37 7.30 1.35 -5.92
C ILE A 37 6.03 2.20 -6.02
N ARG A 38 6.12 3.48 -6.39
CA ARG A 38 4.96 4.35 -6.63
C ARG A 38 4.07 3.80 -7.74
N THR A 39 4.67 3.38 -8.85
CA THR A 39 3.94 2.84 -9.99
C THR A 39 3.15 1.58 -9.61
N GLU A 40 3.77 0.65 -8.89
CA GLU A 40 3.07 -0.55 -8.41
C GLU A 40 2.06 -0.26 -7.31
N TYR A 41 2.35 0.71 -6.43
CA TYR A 41 1.38 1.18 -5.43
C TYR A 41 0.12 1.73 -6.09
N ASP A 42 0.25 2.60 -7.09
CA ASP A 42 -0.90 3.22 -7.75
C ASP A 42 -1.76 2.18 -8.48
N LYS A 43 -1.14 1.16 -9.09
CA LYS A 43 -1.84 0.01 -9.69
C LYS A 43 -2.63 -0.77 -8.64
N TRP A 44 -1.96 -1.18 -7.56
CA TRP A 44 -2.58 -1.92 -6.46
C TRP A 44 -3.71 -1.12 -5.82
N HIS A 45 -3.45 0.15 -5.51
CA HIS A 45 -4.39 1.03 -4.84
C HIS A 45 -5.64 1.23 -5.69
N LYS A 46 -5.48 1.55 -6.98
CA LYS A 46 -6.61 1.70 -7.92
C LYS A 46 -7.42 0.40 -8.04
N ALA A 47 -6.75 -0.74 -8.20
CA ALA A 47 -7.45 -2.03 -8.26
C ALA A 47 -8.24 -2.31 -6.97
N ASN A 48 -7.65 -2.03 -5.81
CA ASN A 48 -8.28 -2.25 -4.51
C ASN A 48 -9.44 -1.26 -4.23
N MET A 49 -9.38 -0.02 -4.74
CA MET A 49 -10.49 0.94 -4.66
C MET A 49 -11.65 0.57 -5.60
N ASN A 50 -11.35 -0.05 -6.74
CA ASN A 50 -12.37 -0.50 -7.70
C ASN A 50 -13.13 -1.74 -7.22
N LEU A 51 -12.55 -2.52 -6.28
CA LEU A 51 -13.27 -3.58 -5.58
C LEU A 51 -14.22 -2.93 -4.57
N VAL A 52 -15.52 -2.99 -4.84
CA VAL A 52 -16.58 -2.46 -3.95
C VAL A 52 -17.12 -3.61 -3.12
N GLY A 53 -17.04 -3.48 -1.79
CA GLY A 53 -17.45 -4.51 -0.82
C GLY A 53 -16.26 -5.16 -0.09
N PRO A 54 -16.50 -6.08 0.87
CA PRO A 54 -17.82 -6.50 1.37
C PRO A 54 -18.54 -5.35 2.08
N LYS A 55 -19.87 -5.27 1.94
CA LYS A 55 -20.70 -4.24 2.58
C LYS A 55 -21.26 -4.77 3.90
N SER A 56 -22.00 -3.93 4.64
CA SER A 56 -22.65 -4.35 5.88
C SER A 56 -23.67 -5.48 5.70
N GLU A 57 -24.22 -5.63 4.50
CA GLU A 57 -25.05 -6.77 4.12
C GLU A 57 -24.16 -7.84 3.47
N ILE A 58 -24.23 -9.06 4.00
CA ILE A 58 -23.49 -10.19 3.47
C ILE A 58 -24.07 -10.55 2.10
N THR A 59 -23.19 -10.68 1.12
CA THR A 59 -23.55 -11.09 -0.24
C THR A 59 -22.78 -12.33 -0.66
N ASP A 60 -23.32 -13.12 -1.59
CA ASP A 60 -22.63 -14.29 -2.15
C ASP A 60 -21.32 -13.90 -2.88
N GLN A 61 -21.11 -12.61 -3.16
CA GLN A 61 -19.87 -12.09 -3.74
C GLN A 61 -18.78 -11.78 -2.72
N ASP A 62 -19.08 -11.72 -1.42
CA ASP A 62 -18.14 -11.24 -0.40
C ASP A 62 -16.86 -12.08 -0.34
N ASP A 63 -16.97 -13.41 -0.36
CA ASP A 63 -15.82 -14.32 -0.36
C ASP A 63 -14.92 -14.09 -1.58
N SER A 64 -15.54 -13.83 -2.75
CA SER A 64 -14.82 -13.55 -3.99
C SER A 64 -14.10 -12.20 -3.93
N ILE A 65 -14.71 -11.19 -3.29
CA ILE A 65 -14.14 -9.85 -3.13
C ILE A 65 -12.99 -9.91 -2.13
N ILE A 66 -13.15 -10.61 -1.01
CA ILE A 66 -12.10 -10.79 0.00
C ILE A 66 -10.90 -11.52 -0.63
N THR A 67 -11.14 -12.60 -1.36
CA THR A 67 -10.09 -13.33 -2.09
C THR A 67 -9.31 -12.40 -3.02
N GLN A 68 -10.01 -11.62 -3.85
CA GLN A 68 -9.37 -10.66 -4.76
C GLN A 68 -8.56 -9.58 -4.02
N ARG A 69 -9.07 -9.07 -2.88
CA ARG A 69 -8.32 -8.10 -2.05
C ARG A 69 -7.03 -8.72 -1.50
N VAL A 70 -7.10 -9.97 -1.04
CA VAL A 70 -5.93 -10.72 -0.54
C VAL A 70 -4.92 -10.95 -1.66
N GLU A 71 -5.36 -11.33 -2.85
CA GLU A 71 -4.48 -11.51 -4.02
C GLU A 71 -3.78 -10.21 -4.41
N LEU A 72 -4.52 -9.09 -4.49
CA LEU A 72 -3.95 -7.78 -4.78
C LEU A 72 -2.90 -7.38 -3.73
N LEU A 73 -3.22 -7.56 -2.44
CA LEU A 73 -2.29 -7.29 -1.34
C LEU A 73 -1.03 -8.15 -1.45
N THR A 74 -1.18 -9.46 -1.61
CA THR A 74 -0.07 -10.41 -1.67
C THR A 74 0.86 -10.06 -2.82
N LYS A 75 0.31 -9.80 -4.01
CA LYS A 75 1.10 -9.40 -5.18
C LYS A 75 1.91 -8.13 -4.93
N TYR A 76 1.32 -7.12 -4.28
CA TYR A 76 2.02 -5.89 -3.97
C TYR A 76 3.10 -6.09 -2.90
N LYS A 77 2.83 -6.92 -1.89
CA LYS A 77 3.81 -7.31 -0.87
C LYS A 77 5.00 -8.06 -1.48
N ASP A 78 4.75 -9.07 -2.30
CA ASP A 78 5.79 -9.85 -2.97
C ASP A 78 6.68 -8.95 -3.85
N PHE A 79 6.09 -7.93 -4.48
CA PHE A 79 6.86 -6.91 -5.19
C PHE A 79 7.78 -6.11 -4.27
N LEU A 80 7.28 -5.65 -3.12
CA LEU A 80 8.07 -4.89 -2.15
C LEU A 80 9.15 -5.73 -1.45
N ASP A 81 8.91 -7.02 -1.28
CA ASP A 81 9.81 -7.97 -0.61
C ASP A 81 11.01 -8.36 -1.49
N GLN A 82 11.09 -7.88 -2.73
CA GLN A 82 12.28 -8.05 -3.57
C GLN A 82 13.51 -7.45 -2.88
N GLN A 83 14.58 -8.24 -2.84
CA GLN A 83 15.77 -7.99 -2.01
C GLN A 83 16.35 -6.58 -2.19
N HIS A 84 16.46 -6.09 -3.44
CA HIS A 84 17.06 -4.78 -3.73
C HIS A 84 16.25 -3.61 -3.16
N TYR A 85 14.94 -3.74 -2.99
CA TYR A 85 14.14 -2.73 -2.29
C TYR A 85 14.34 -2.82 -0.78
N ALA A 86 14.33 -4.03 -0.21
CA ALA A 86 14.49 -4.26 1.23
C ALA A 86 15.87 -3.83 1.76
N GLU A 87 16.91 -4.00 0.96
CA GLU A 87 18.27 -3.55 1.28
C GLU A 87 18.41 -2.02 1.19
N LYS A 88 17.70 -1.39 0.26
CA LYS A 88 17.78 0.08 0.06
C LYS A 88 16.91 0.86 1.04
N PHE A 89 15.77 0.29 1.43
CA PHE A 89 14.82 0.91 2.36
C PHE A 89 14.67 0.00 3.58
N ASP A 90 15.55 0.22 4.58
CA ASP A 90 15.65 -0.57 5.81
C ASP A 90 14.29 -1.15 6.26
N SER A 91 14.18 -2.46 6.08
CA SER A 91 12.99 -3.27 6.22
C SER A 91 12.57 -3.32 7.68
N ARG A 92 11.73 -2.36 8.08
CA ARG A 92 10.77 -2.44 9.22
C ARG A 92 10.05 -1.12 9.51
N SER A 93 10.52 0.01 8.98
CA SER A 93 10.11 1.29 9.54
C SER A 93 8.97 2.02 8.86
N ASN A 94 8.32 1.56 7.76
CA ASN A 94 7.03 2.14 7.32
C ASN A 94 6.35 1.52 6.07
N LEU A 95 7.04 0.75 5.24
CA LEU A 95 6.46 0.26 3.97
C LEU A 95 5.57 -0.98 4.17
N HIS A 96 6.00 -1.99 4.93
CA HIS A 96 5.23 -3.25 5.04
C HIS A 96 4.08 -3.18 6.06
N SER A 97 4.22 -2.40 7.14
CA SER A 97 3.20 -2.28 8.20
C SER A 97 2.00 -1.42 7.77
N SER A 98 2.25 -0.35 7.02
CA SER A 98 1.21 0.58 6.58
C SER A 98 0.34 0.05 5.43
N VAL A 99 0.83 -0.93 4.66
CA VAL A 99 0.04 -1.62 3.63
C VAL A 99 -1.09 -2.43 4.27
N LEU A 100 -0.81 -3.17 5.35
CA LEU A 100 -1.84 -3.88 6.10
C LEU A 100 -2.83 -2.92 6.76
N GLU A 101 -2.33 -1.84 7.36
CA GLU A 101 -3.18 -0.83 8.00
C GLU A 101 -4.12 -0.10 7.02
N THR A 102 -3.68 0.09 5.78
CA THR A 102 -4.49 0.70 4.70
C THR A 102 -5.72 -0.16 4.37
N ILE A 103 -5.60 -1.48 4.36
CA ILE A 103 -6.70 -2.38 3.99
C ILE A 103 -7.80 -2.41 5.06
N TYR A 104 -7.44 -2.42 6.35
CA TYR A 104 -8.44 -2.43 7.41
C TYR A 104 -9.28 -1.14 7.46
N LYS A 105 -8.76 -0.02 6.97
CA LYS A 105 -9.42 1.30 7.03
C LYS A 105 -10.30 1.62 5.82
N VAL A 106 -10.17 0.89 4.72
CA VAL A 106 -10.98 1.07 3.50
C VAL A 106 -12.32 0.32 3.59
N ASN A 107 -12.47 -0.59 4.56
CA ASN A 107 -13.67 -1.42 4.75
C ASN A 107 -14.59 -0.92 5.88
N LEU A 108 -14.43 0.33 6.35
CA LEU A 108 -15.29 1.02 7.33
C LEU A 108 -15.81 2.33 6.74
#